data_AF-A0A1G3VU79-F1
#
_entry.id   AF-A0A1G3VU79-F1
#
_cell.length_a   1.000
_cell.length_b   1.000
_cell.length_c   1.000
_cell.angle_alpha   90.00
_cell.angle_beta   90.00
_cell.angle_gamma   90.00
#
_symmetry.space_group_name_H-M   'P 1'
#
loop_
_entity.id
_entity.type
_entity.pdbx_description
1 polymer ?
#
loop_
_entity_poly.entity_id
_entity_poly.type
_entity_poly.pdbx_seq_one_letter_code
_entity_poly.pdbx_strand_id
1 'polypeptide(L)'
;MDEMPLEKKELKELLVKCWMTHDAMWFTHCLQECGIDKTSKINREAVKAVAAVEIGRLKKAVGVDELSTFGAFWDFFQTAMAAFTGDFMKYSFESKGTNRISAVWHRCFAYEGIKALGVIDRYECGIMTRVESWFDALGVKYEVDPKVTGCMMHAEGRCYRDYTFFFEQ
;
A
#
# COMPACT_ATOMS: atom_id res chain seq x y z
N MET A 1 30.06 -21.49 -3.59
CA MET A 1 29.03 -21.63 -2.55
C MET A 1 27.86 -20.79 -2.99
N ASP A 2 26.66 -21.35 -2.89
CA ASP A 2 25.36 -20.70 -2.93
C ASP A 2 24.93 -19.99 -4.22
N GLU A 3 24.36 -20.77 -5.15
CA GLU A 3 23.21 -20.26 -5.89
C GLU A 3 21.95 -20.44 -5.03
N MET A 4 21.16 -19.38 -4.94
CA MET A 4 19.87 -19.41 -4.26
C MET A 4 18.91 -20.31 -5.06
N PRO A 5 18.29 -21.34 -4.45
CA PRO A 5 17.53 -22.35 -5.20
C PRO A 5 16.12 -21.88 -5.64
N LEU A 6 15.78 -20.60 -5.42
CA LEU A 6 14.48 -20.03 -5.74
C LEU A 6 14.60 -19.10 -6.95
N GLU A 7 13.65 -19.23 -7.88
CA GLU A 7 13.53 -18.27 -8.97
C GLU A 7 13.21 -16.87 -8.43
N LYS A 8 13.61 -15.82 -9.16
CA LYS A 8 13.44 -14.41 -8.71
C LYS A 8 12.01 -14.10 -8.27
N LYS A 9 11.02 -14.62 -9.00
CA LYS A 9 9.60 -14.43 -8.69
C LYS A 9 9.20 -15.15 -7.39
N GLU A 10 9.66 -16.39 -7.21
CA GLU A 10 9.36 -17.20 -6.02
C GLU A 10 10.00 -16.60 -4.77
N LEU A 11 11.25 -16.17 -4.89
CA LEU A 11 11.96 -15.46 -3.84
C LEU A 11 11.21 -14.20 -3.43
N LYS A 12 10.83 -13.35 -4.40
CA LYS A 12 10.05 -12.13 -4.13
C LYS A 12 8.74 -12.46 -3.39
N GLU A 13 8.00 -13.45 -3.89
CA GLU A 13 6.73 -13.85 -3.30
C GLU A 13 6.90 -14.33 -1.84
N LEU A 14 7.94 -15.11 -1.57
CA LEU A 14 8.30 -15.53 -0.22
C LEU A 14 8.64 -14.35 0.68
N LEU A 15 9.49 -13.43 0.21
CA LEU A 15 9.91 -12.25 0.97
C LEU A 15 8.73 -11.33 1.30
N VAL A 16 7.82 -11.10 0.35
CA VAL A 16 6.62 -10.28 0.59
C VAL A 16 5.70 -10.95 1.62
N LYS A 17 5.52 -12.28 1.55
CA LYS A 17 4.73 -13.02 2.56
C LYS A 17 5.34 -12.94 3.95
N CYS A 18 6.67 -13.11 4.06
CA CYS A 18 7.38 -12.95 5.33
C CYS A 18 7.22 -11.52 5.87
N TRP A 19 7.36 -10.51 5.02
CA TRP A 19 7.19 -9.11 5.41
C TRP A 19 5.78 -8.80 5.91
N MET A 20 4.74 -9.25 5.18
CA MET A 20 3.34 -9.07 5.62
C MET A 20 3.01 -9.84 6.89
N THR A 21 3.63 -11.01 7.09
CA THR A 21 3.46 -11.79 8.33
C THR A 21 4.10 -11.07 9.51
N HIS A 22 5.32 -10.55 9.34
CA HIS A 22 5.98 -9.72 10.35
C HIS A 22 5.11 -8.51 10.72
N ASP A 23 4.60 -7.78 9.73
CA ASP A 23 3.72 -6.62 9.94
C ASP A 23 2.46 -6.99 10.74
N ALA A 24 1.81 -8.10 10.39
CA ALA A 24 0.65 -8.61 11.12
C ALA A 24 0.96 -9.01 12.58
N MET A 25 2.10 -9.67 12.81
CA MET A 25 2.54 -10.05 14.17
C MET A 25 2.87 -8.82 15.01
N TRP A 26 3.58 -7.84 14.43
CA TRP A 26 3.88 -6.58 15.08
C TRP A 26 2.60 -5.84 15.48
N PHE A 27 1.63 -5.72 14.57
CA PHE A 27 0.33 -5.12 14.86
C PHE A 27 -0.38 -5.85 16.01
N THR A 28 -0.38 -7.18 15.99
CA THR A 28 -1.02 -8.01 17.02
C THR A 28 -0.40 -7.76 18.40
N HIS A 29 0.92 -7.71 18.50
CA HIS A 29 1.59 -7.44 19.76
C HIS A 29 1.37 -6.00 20.25
N CYS A 30 1.36 -5.01 19.35
CA CYS A 30 0.96 -3.65 19.73
C CYS A 30 -0.48 -3.61 20.26
N LEU A 31 -1.40 -4.33 19.60
CA LEU A 31 -2.79 -4.40 20.03
C LEU A 31 -2.92 -4.96 21.45
N GLN A 32 -2.20 -6.04 21.75
CA GLN A 32 -2.17 -6.66 23.08
C GLN A 32 -1.59 -5.72 24.13
N GLU A 33 -0.54 -4.97 23.79
CA GLU A 33 0.19 -4.11 24.74
C GLU A 33 -0.55 -2.80 25.02
N CYS A 34 -1.10 -2.16 23.99
CA CYS A 34 -1.56 -0.77 24.09
C CYS A 34 -2.98 -0.50 23.58
N GLY A 35 -3.69 -1.53 23.12
CA GLY A 35 -5.04 -1.44 22.59
C GLY A 35 -5.11 -0.86 21.16
N ILE A 36 -6.27 -1.01 20.52
CA ILE A 36 -6.44 -0.71 19.08
C ILE A 36 -6.23 0.76 18.74
N ASP A 37 -6.72 1.71 19.55
CA ASP A 37 -6.66 3.13 19.19
C ASP A 37 -5.19 3.60 19.09
N LYS A 38 -4.36 3.19 20.05
CA LYS A 38 -2.91 3.47 20.02
C LYS A 38 -2.23 2.66 18.91
N THR A 39 -2.60 1.41 18.74
CA THR A 39 -2.02 0.54 17.70
C THR A 39 -2.28 1.07 16.30
N SER A 40 -3.51 1.48 15.97
CA SER A 40 -3.86 2.08 14.69
C SER A 40 -3.10 3.38 14.45
N LYS A 41 -2.95 4.23 15.47
CA LYS A 41 -2.12 5.43 15.37
C LYS A 41 -0.66 5.09 15.06
N ILE A 42 -0.04 4.20 15.84
CA ILE A 42 1.36 3.81 15.63
C ILE A 42 1.53 3.16 14.25
N ASN A 43 0.62 2.26 13.86
CA ASN A 43 0.64 1.58 12.57
C ASN A 43 0.59 2.58 11.41
N ARG A 44 -0.29 3.58 11.45
CA ARG A 44 -0.38 4.59 10.39
C ARG A 44 0.91 5.41 10.26
N GLU A 45 1.49 5.83 11.38
CA GLU A 45 2.74 6.60 11.36
C GLU A 45 3.94 5.75 10.90
N ALA A 46 4.02 4.50 11.33
CA ALA A 46 5.03 3.54 10.87
C ALA A 46 4.90 3.28 9.36
N VAL A 47 3.66 3.08 8.87
CA VAL A 47 3.38 2.89 7.44
C VAL A 47 3.78 4.10 6.62
N LYS A 48 3.45 5.34 7.05
CA LYS A 48 3.87 6.57 6.36
C LYS A 48 5.39 6.65 6.25
N ALA A 49 6.10 6.38 7.36
CA ALA A 49 7.55 6.42 7.39
C ALA A 49 8.18 5.38 6.46
N VAL A 50 7.69 4.13 6.48
CA VAL A 50 8.17 3.07 5.59
C VAL A 50 7.86 3.39 4.12
N ALA A 51 6.65 3.88 3.82
CA ALA A 51 6.23 4.24 2.48
C ALA A 51 7.18 5.27 1.84
N ALA A 52 7.54 6.33 2.59
CA ALA A 52 8.48 7.33 2.10
C ALA A 52 9.88 6.74 1.83
N VAL A 53 10.36 5.85 2.70
CA VAL A 53 11.67 5.21 2.54
C VAL A 53 11.69 4.23 1.37
N GLU A 54 10.68 3.37 1.25
CA GLU A 54 10.67 2.32 0.22
C GLU A 54 10.48 2.88 -1.19
N ILE A 55 9.62 3.88 -1.36
CA ILE A 55 9.41 4.48 -2.69
C ILE A 55 10.65 5.25 -3.15
N GLY A 56 11.35 5.93 -2.23
CA GLY A 56 12.63 6.58 -2.51
C GLY A 56 13.73 5.58 -2.87
N ARG A 57 13.80 4.44 -2.17
CA ARG A 57 14.72 3.34 -2.51
C ARG A 57 14.44 2.78 -3.89
N LEU A 58 13.17 2.56 -4.23
CA LEU A 58 12.79 2.06 -5.55
C LEU A 58 13.16 3.07 -6.64
N LYS A 59 12.78 4.34 -6.47
CA LYS A 59 13.09 5.43 -7.41
C LYS A 59 14.59 5.46 -7.74
N LYS A 60 15.45 5.36 -6.73
CA LYS A 60 16.91 5.24 -6.90
C LYS A 60 17.32 3.95 -7.62
N ALA A 61 16.73 2.81 -7.24
CA ALA A 61 17.09 1.51 -7.81
C ALA A 61 16.74 1.38 -9.30
N VAL A 62 15.67 2.04 -9.75
CA VAL A 62 15.25 2.03 -11.17
C VAL A 62 15.79 3.21 -11.98
N GLY A 63 16.56 4.12 -11.36
CA GLY A 63 17.19 5.25 -12.04
C GLY A 63 16.20 6.31 -12.53
N VAL A 64 15.10 6.53 -11.80
CA VAL A 64 14.11 7.56 -12.13
C VAL A 64 14.44 8.84 -11.37
N ASP A 65 14.76 9.92 -12.08
CA ASP A 65 15.12 11.20 -11.46
C ASP A 65 13.90 12.09 -11.20
N GLU A 66 13.02 12.24 -12.20
CA GLU A 66 11.86 13.12 -12.13
C GLU A 66 10.58 12.42 -12.61
N LEU A 67 9.45 12.78 -11.97
CA LEU A 67 8.11 12.32 -12.32
C LEU A 67 7.27 13.55 -12.67
N SER A 68 7.60 14.23 -13.78
CA SER A 68 6.97 15.50 -14.15
C SER A 68 5.68 15.34 -14.96
N THR A 69 5.42 14.14 -15.50
CA THR A 69 4.21 13.84 -16.27
C THR A 69 3.45 12.67 -15.65
N PHE A 70 2.14 12.62 -15.91
CA PHE A 70 1.31 11.51 -15.47
C PHE A 70 1.75 10.17 -16.03
N GLY A 71 2.23 10.13 -17.28
CA GLY A 71 2.74 8.90 -17.89
C GLY A 71 3.95 8.35 -17.13
N ALA A 72 4.95 9.21 -16.87
CA ALA A 72 6.13 8.82 -16.12
C ALA A 72 5.78 8.37 -14.69
N PHE A 73 4.88 9.10 -14.02
CA PHE A 73 4.36 8.71 -12.72
C PHE A 73 3.64 7.36 -12.76
N TRP A 74 2.77 7.13 -13.74
CA TRP A 74 1.98 5.91 -13.87
C TRP A 74 2.86 4.69 -14.11
N ASP A 75 3.87 4.80 -14.98
CA ASP A 75 4.82 3.71 -15.25
C ASP A 75 5.65 3.38 -14.01
N PHE A 76 6.11 4.40 -13.28
CA PHE A 76 6.81 4.22 -12.02
C PHE A 76 5.91 3.61 -10.94
N PHE A 77 4.68 4.07 -10.81
CA PHE A 77 3.71 3.55 -9.86
C PHE A 77 3.39 2.07 -10.12
N GLN A 78 3.20 1.67 -11.38
CA GLN A 78 3.03 0.26 -11.74
C GLN A 78 4.25 -0.57 -11.36
N THR A 79 5.46 -0.03 -11.54
CA THR A 79 6.70 -0.67 -11.08
C THR A 79 6.73 -0.81 -9.55
N ALA A 80 6.29 0.20 -8.81
CA ALA A 80 6.19 0.14 -7.34
C ALA A 80 5.20 -0.91 -6.86
N MET A 81 4.01 -0.96 -7.45
CA MET A 81 3.03 -2.01 -7.19
C MET A 81 3.64 -3.39 -7.50
N ALA A 82 4.29 -3.55 -8.65
CA ALA A 82 4.93 -4.80 -9.03
C ALA A 82 6.14 -5.18 -8.14
N ALA A 83 6.80 -4.23 -7.47
CA ALA A 83 7.93 -4.50 -6.59
C ALA A 83 7.50 -4.86 -5.16
N PHE A 84 6.52 -4.14 -4.61
CA PHE A 84 6.20 -4.18 -3.18
C PHE A 84 5.00 -5.06 -2.80
N THR A 85 4.30 -5.65 -3.78
CA THR A 85 3.19 -6.57 -3.55
C THR A 85 3.51 -7.98 -4.05
N GLY A 86 2.71 -8.95 -3.60
CA GLY A 86 2.77 -10.35 -4.01
C GLY A 86 1.48 -10.77 -4.71
N ASP A 87 1.54 -11.87 -5.47
CA ASP A 87 0.43 -12.38 -6.26
C ASP A 87 -0.80 -12.76 -5.39
N PHE A 88 -0.60 -13.02 -4.10
CA PHE A 88 -1.68 -13.26 -3.15
C PHE A 88 -2.54 -12.02 -2.84
N MET A 89 -2.03 -10.82 -3.08
CA MET A 89 -2.78 -9.57 -2.90
C MET A 89 -3.66 -9.32 -4.13
N LYS A 90 -4.99 -9.30 -3.95
CA LYS A 90 -5.92 -9.18 -5.08
C LYS A 90 -6.50 -7.77 -5.16
N TYR A 91 -5.93 -6.96 -6.03
CA TYR A 91 -6.35 -5.60 -6.33
C TYR A 91 -6.17 -5.30 -7.82
N SER A 92 -6.76 -4.21 -8.29
CA SER A 92 -6.52 -3.63 -9.61
C SER A 92 -6.31 -2.13 -9.49
N PHE A 93 -5.43 -1.60 -10.33
CA PHE A 93 -5.31 -0.16 -10.60
C PHE A 93 -5.46 0.03 -12.11
N GLU A 94 -6.33 0.94 -12.52
CA GLU A 94 -6.62 1.21 -13.93
C GLU A 94 -6.53 2.71 -14.19
N SER A 95 -5.77 3.10 -15.22
CA SER A 95 -5.84 4.47 -15.73
C SER A 95 -7.21 4.73 -16.37
N LYS A 96 -7.82 5.86 -16.02
CA LYS A 96 -9.12 6.31 -16.57
C LYS A 96 -8.95 7.54 -17.48
N GLY A 97 -7.82 7.59 -18.18
CA GLY A 97 -7.38 8.72 -19.00
C GLY A 97 -6.28 9.52 -18.32
N THR A 98 -6.06 10.74 -18.79
CA THR A 98 -5.03 11.62 -18.23
C THR A 98 -5.34 11.95 -16.78
N ASN A 99 -4.32 11.88 -15.91
CA ASN A 99 -4.40 12.31 -14.52
C ASN A 99 -5.43 11.57 -13.66
N ARG A 100 -5.92 10.38 -14.07
CA ARG A 100 -6.95 9.66 -13.30
C ARG A 100 -6.63 8.18 -13.16
N ILE A 101 -6.72 7.68 -11.93
CA ILE A 101 -6.52 6.26 -11.62
C ILE A 101 -7.71 5.78 -10.77
N SER A 102 -8.28 4.63 -11.13
CA SER A 102 -9.24 3.92 -10.30
C SER A 102 -8.58 2.69 -9.69
N ALA A 103 -8.79 2.47 -8.39
CA ALA A 103 -8.23 1.37 -7.63
C ALA A 103 -9.34 0.55 -6.99
N VAL A 104 -9.26 -0.78 -7.08
CA VAL A 104 -10.21 -1.70 -6.43
C VAL A 104 -9.43 -2.79 -5.71
N TRP A 105 -9.82 -3.08 -4.47
CA TRP A 105 -9.34 -4.26 -3.75
C TRP A 105 -10.41 -5.34 -3.84
N HIS A 106 -10.10 -6.45 -4.49
CA HIS A 106 -11.00 -7.61 -4.58
C HIS A 106 -10.90 -8.50 -3.34
N ARG A 107 -9.70 -8.57 -2.75
CA ARG A 107 -9.45 -9.27 -1.49
C ARG A 107 -8.34 -8.55 -0.73
N CYS A 108 -8.57 -8.29 0.55
CA CYS A 108 -7.65 -7.51 1.39
C CYS A 108 -7.20 -8.32 2.61
N PHE A 109 -5.91 -8.67 2.65
CA PHE A 109 -5.33 -9.43 3.75
C PHE A 109 -5.42 -8.68 5.09
N ALA A 110 -5.30 -7.35 5.08
CA ALA A 110 -5.43 -6.53 6.29
C ALA A 110 -6.85 -6.59 6.85
N TYR A 111 -7.89 -6.51 6.00
CA TYR A 111 -9.27 -6.69 6.45
C TYR A 111 -9.48 -8.07 7.08
N GLU A 112 -9.01 -9.14 6.43
CA GLU A 112 -9.14 -10.51 6.95
C GLU A 112 -8.42 -10.69 8.29
N GLY A 113 -7.18 -10.20 8.40
CA GLY A 113 -6.39 -10.29 9.62
C GLY A 113 -6.99 -9.50 10.78
N ILE A 114 -7.36 -8.24 10.55
CA ILE A 114 -7.95 -7.38 11.59
C ILE A 114 -9.33 -7.89 12.03
N LYS A 115 -10.14 -8.40 11.08
CA LYS A 115 -11.42 -9.03 11.41
C LYS A 115 -11.23 -10.27 12.28
N ALA A 116 -10.23 -11.09 11.99
CA ALA A 116 -9.90 -12.26 12.82
C ALA A 116 -9.43 -11.87 14.23
N LEU A 117 -8.82 -10.69 14.39
CA LEU A 117 -8.45 -10.12 15.70
C LEU A 117 -9.64 -9.52 16.47
N GLY A 118 -10.83 -9.44 15.87
CA GLY A 118 -12.04 -8.96 16.55
C GLY A 118 -12.08 -7.44 16.80
N VAL A 119 -11.27 -6.66 16.08
CA VAL A 119 -11.14 -5.20 16.30
C VAL A 119 -11.45 -4.36 15.06
N ILE A 120 -12.14 -4.94 14.08
CA ILE A 120 -12.39 -4.30 12.77
C ILE A 120 -13.19 -3.00 12.86
N ASP A 121 -14.11 -2.88 13.81
CA ASP A 121 -14.97 -1.69 13.96
C ASP A 121 -14.20 -0.42 14.35
N ARG A 122 -12.98 -0.58 14.89
CA ARG A 122 -12.12 0.52 15.36
C ARG A 122 -10.82 0.64 14.56
N TYR A 123 -10.65 -0.18 13.52
CA TYR A 123 -9.42 -0.21 12.75
C TYR A 123 -9.34 0.94 11.74
N GLU A 124 -8.25 1.70 11.81
CA GLU A 124 -7.88 2.66 10.77
C GLU A 124 -6.97 2.01 9.70
N CYS A 125 -7.33 2.17 8.43
CA CYS A 125 -6.73 1.44 7.32
C CYS A 125 -5.28 1.86 7.02
N GLY A 126 -4.34 0.92 7.23
CA GLY A 126 -2.94 1.10 6.86
C GLY A 126 -2.67 1.00 5.35
N ILE A 127 -3.48 0.25 4.60
CA ILE A 127 -3.22 0.00 3.17
C ILE A 127 -3.36 1.27 2.34
N MET A 128 -4.46 2.02 2.54
CA MET A 128 -4.66 3.31 1.83
C MET A 128 -3.59 4.31 2.25
N THR A 129 -3.31 4.38 3.56
CA THR A 129 -2.25 5.22 4.13
C THR A 129 -0.93 4.97 3.42
N ARG A 130 -0.55 3.71 3.15
CA ARG A 130 0.72 3.37 2.47
C ARG A 130 0.78 3.89 1.04
N VAL A 131 -0.27 3.64 0.24
CA VAL A 131 -0.33 4.05 -1.17
C VAL A 131 -0.31 5.58 -1.29
N GLU A 132 -1.14 6.26 -0.50
CA GLU A 132 -1.22 7.71 -0.46
C GLU A 132 0.11 8.34 0.01
N SER A 133 0.79 7.72 0.97
CA SER A 133 2.11 8.17 1.43
C SER A 133 3.20 8.03 0.38
N TRP A 134 3.07 7.10 -0.59
CA TRP A 134 3.96 7.10 -1.75
C TRP A 134 3.77 8.34 -2.60
N PHE A 135 2.53 8.75 -2.86
CA PHE A 135 2.24 9.96 -3.64
C PHE A 135 2.79 11.20 -2.93
N ASP A 136 2.56 11.30 -1.62
CA ASP A 136 3.09 12.38 -0.79
C ASP A 136 4.63 12.44 -0.84
N ALA A 137 5.31 11.30 -0.67
CA ALA A 137 6.76 11.23 -0.69
C ALA A 137 7.38 11.49 -2.07
N LEU A 138 6.63 11.24 -3.14
CA LEU A 138 7.02 11.59 -4.51
C LEU A 138 6.75 13.07 -4.84
N GLY A 139 6.09 13.81 -3.94
CA GLY A 139 5.71 15.21 -4.18
C GLY A 139 4.58 15.36 -5.20
N VAL A 140 3.82 14.28 -5.46
CA VAL A 140 2.74 14.27 -6.44
C VAL A 140 1.47 14.82 -5.79
N LYS A 141 0.89 15.87 -6.39
CA LYS A 141 -0.39 16.41 -5.95
C LYS A 141 -1.52 15.51 -6.45
N TYR A 142 -2.43 15.15 -5.53
CA TYR A 142 -3.62 14.36 -5.86
C TYR A 142 -4.82 14.74 -4.99
N GLU A 143 -6.00 14.41 -5.51
CA GLU A 143 -7.25 14.29 -4.78
C GLU A 143 -7.71 12.85 -4.83
N VAL A 144 -8.49 12.45 -3.84
CA VAL A 144 -8.98 11.08 -3.73
C VAL A 144 -10.40 11.03 -3.19
N ASP A 145 -11.21 10.18 -3.82
CA ASP A 145 -12.60 9.90 -3.45
C ASP A 145 -12.84 8.37 -3.38
N PRO A 146 -13.60 7.85 -2.39
CA PRO A 146 -14.05 8.54 -1.20
C PRO A 146 -12.90 8.82 -0.22
N LYS A 147 -13.04 9.86 0.62
CA LYS A 147 -12.11 10.08 1.75
C LYS A 147 -12.49 9.15 2.90
N VAL A 148 -11.62 8.20 3.22
CA VAL A 148 -11.90 7.16 4.23
C VAL A 148 -10.74 7.02 5.22
N THR A 149 -11.07 6.73 6.47
CA THR A 149 -10.07 6.41 7.52
C THR A 149 -10.17 4.95 7.97
N GLY A 150 -11.38 4.40 8.05
CA GLY A 150 -11.63 3.02 8.45
C GLY A 150 -11.53 1.99 7.32
N CYS A 151 -11.99 0.77 7.59
CA CYS A 151 -12.01 -0.30 6.59
C CYS A 151 -13.28 -0.26 5.72
N MET A 152 -13.15 0.10 4.45
CA MET A 152 -14.29 0.09 3.51
C MET A 152 -14.86 -1.31 3.26
N MET A 153 -14.01 -2.35 3.25
CA MET A 153 -14.50 -3.74 3.14
C MET A 153 -15.49 -4.08 4.25
N HIS A 154 -15.26 -3.56 5.46
CA HIS A 154 -16.14 -3.76 6.60
C HIS A 154 -17.40 -2.88 6.50
N ALA A 155 -17.24 -1.60 6.16
CA ALA A 155 -18.35 -0.64 6.12
C ALA A 155 -19.30 -0.83 4.93
N GLU A 156 -18.78 -1.16 3.74
CA GLU A 156 -19.52 -1.17 2.48
C GLU A 156 -19.50 -2.54 1.77
N GLY A 157 -18.74 -3.53 2.26
CA GLY A 157 -18.55 -4.80 1.57
C GLY A 157 -17.68 -4.73 0.32
N ARG A 158 -17.11 -3.54 0.02
CA ARG A 158 -16.20 -3.29 -1.11
C ARG A 158 -15.17 -2.24 -0.72
N CYS A 159 -14.01 -2.23 -1.38
CA CYS A 159 -12.96 -1.23 -1.15
C CYS A 159 -12.42 -0.75 -2.49
N TYR A 160 -12.47 0.57 -2.69
CA TYR A 160 -12.08 1.23 -3.92
C TYR A 160 -11.64 2.66 -3.63
N ARG A 161 -10.83 3.25 -4.51
CA ARG A 161 -10.43 4.66 -4.48
C ARG A 161 -10.27 5.18 -5.90
N ASP A 162 -10.80 6.36 -6.18
CA ASP A 162 -10.55 7.11 -7.40
C ASP A 162 -9.64 8.28 -7.08
N TYR A 163 -8.50 8.33 -7.77
CA TYR A 163 -7.48 9.35 -7.62
C TYR A 163 -7.49 10.27 -8.84
N THR A 164 -7.42 11.57 -8.58
CA THR A 164 -7.20 12.61 -9.59
C THR A 164 -5.86 13.30 -9.30
N PHE A 165 -4.98 13.36 -10.28
CA PHE A 165 -3.63 13.93 -10.17
C PHE A 165 -3.54 15.29 -10.88
N PHE A 166 -2.52 16.08 -10.54
CA PHE A 166 -2.38 17.45 -11.06
C PHE A 166 -1.02 17.67 -11.72
N PHE A 167 -0.69 16.83 -12.69
CA PHE A 167 0.44 17.08 -13.59
C PHE A 167 0.04 18.12 -14.64
N GLU A 168 0.96 19.03 -14.97
CA GLU A 168 0.81 19.93 -16.12
C GLU A 168 0.80 19.12 -17.42
N GLN A 169 0.06 19.62 -18.43
CA GLN A 169 -0.10 18.94 -19.72
C GLN A 169 1.13 19.13 -20.61
#